data_AF-A0A6M0ASR7-F1
#
_entry.id   AF-A0A6M0ASR7-F1
#
_cell.length_a   1.000
_cell.length_b   1.000
_cell.length_c   1.000
_cell.angle_alpha   90.00
_cell.angle_beta   90.00
_cell.angle_gamma   90.00
#
_symmetry.space_group_name_H-M   'P 1'
#
loop_
_entity.id
_entity.type
_entity.pdbx_description
1 polymer ?
#
loop_
_entity_poly.entity_id
_entity_poly.type
_entity_poly.pdbx_seq_one_letter_code
_entity_poly.pdbx_strand_id
1 'polypeptide(L)'
;CPWVSKVWNTVEKHKKKEYTSIIHGKYKHEETVATSSFAGKYLVVLNLQEAEYVANYILNGGNREEFLDKFKNAISAGFDPEEDLEQIGIANQTTMLKTETEQIGKLFERTMMKKYGTSNLNDHFQSFNTICDATQERQDAMLELVEEKLDLMIVIGGFNSSNTTHLQEIAIERQLPSYHIDSVNRIISADEIEHKPLHQEVEVARNWLPSGSIVVGVTSGASTPDRVVEDVINKIFELKITAVAV
;
A
#
# COMPACT_ATOMS: atom_id res chain seq x y z
N CYS A 1 -6.08 -9.27 6.22
CA CYS A 1 -5.26 -8.16 6.73
C CYS A 1 -6.19 -7.12 7.40
N PRO A 2 -6.06 -6.84 8.72
CA PRO A 2 -6.95 -5.92 9.45
C PRO A 2 -7.04 -4.51 8.84
N TRP A 3 -5.96 -4.10 8.21
CA TRP A 3 -5.79 -2.84 7.48
C TRP A 3 -6.70 -2.71 6.26
N VAL A 4 -6.76 -3.76 5.45
CA VAL A 4 -7.69 -3.84 4.31
C VAL A 4 -9.14 -3.84 4.82
N SER A 5 -9.42 -4.51 5.94
CA SER A 5 -10.74 -4.49 6.58
C SER A 5 -11.13 -3.08 7.07
N LYS A 6 -10.18 -2.23 7.49
CA LYS A 6 -10.47 -0.82 7.81
C LYS A 6 -10.93 -0.07 6.55
N VAL A 7 -10.30 -0.29 5.40
CA VAL A 7 -10.74 0.31 4.12
C VAL A 7 -12.14 -0.16 3.75
N TRP A 8 -12.44 -1.47 3.92
CA TRP A 8 -13.78 -2.01 3.66
C TRP A 8 -14.85 -1.35 4.55
N ASN A 9 -14.57 -1.20 5.85
CA ASN A 9 -15.47 -0.48 6.77
C ASN A 9 -15.70 0.97 6.33
N THR A 10 -14.71 1.62 5.72
CA THR A 10 -14.84 2.99 5.20
C THR A 10 -15.77 3.05 4.00
N VAL A 11 -15.57 2.20 2.98
CA VAL A 11 -16.46 2.18 1.81
C VAL A 11 -17.88 1.73 2.15
N GLU A 12 -18.05 0.86 3.16
CA GLU A 12 -19.38 0.54 3.70
C GLU A 12 -20.05 1.73 4.39
N LYS A 13 -19.29 2.58 5.08
CA LYS A 13 -19.83 3.83 5.66
C LYS A 13 -20.28 4.79 4.57
N HIS A 14 -19.52 4.93 3.49
CA HIS A 14 -19.94 5.72 2.33
C HIS A 14 -21.24 5.19 1.74
N LYS A 15 -21.33 3.87 1.53
CA LYS A 15 -22.53 3.20 1.05
C LYS A 15 -23.76 3.48 1.93
N LYS A 16 -23.61 3.43 3.26
CA LYS A 16 -24.71 3.71 4.21
C LYS A 16 -25.21 5.16 4.15
N LYS A 17 -24.35 6.09 3.71
CA LYS A 17 -24.70 7.50 3.52
C LYS A 17 -25.02 7.85 2.07
N GLU A 18 -25.03 6.85 1.17
CA GLU A 18 -25.20 7.02 -0.28
C GLU A 18 -24.09 7.84 -0.96
N TYR A 19 -22.92 7.95 -0.33
CA TYR A 19 -21.77 8.63 -0.91
C TYR A 19 -21.06 7.70 -1.91
N THR A 20 -20.56 8.30 -2.98
CA THR A 20 -19.63 7.63 -3.90
C THR A 20 -18.25 7.51 -3.26
N SER A 21 -17.70 6.31 -3.30
CA SER A 21 -16.32 6.07 -2.85
C SER A 21 -15.33 6.40 -3.96
N ILE A 22 -14.55 7.47 -3.77
CA ILE A 22 -13.35 7.72 -4.59
C ILE A 22 -12.21 6.90 -4.02
N ILE A 23 -11.78 5.87 -4.75
CA ILE A 23 -10.74 4.94 -4.32
C ILE A 23 -9.43 5.30 -5.01
N HIS A 24 -8.44 5.78 -4.27
CA HIS A 24 -7.09 5.93 -4.79
C HIS A 24 -6.42 4.56 -4.93
N GLY A 25 -6.18 4.11 -6.16
CA GLY A 25 -5.61 2.79 -6.40
C GLY A 25 -5.58 2.37 -7.86
N LYS A 26 -5.06 1.18 -8.11
CA LYS A 26 -5.03 0.58 -9.45
C LYS A 26 -6.30 -0.24 -9.66
N TYR A 27 -7.14 0.10 -10.65
CA TYR A 27 -8.45 -0.55 -10.84
C TYR A 27 -8.38 -2.08 -11.06
N LYS A 28 -7.27 -2.60 -11.61
CA LYS A 28 -7.05 -4.04 -11.82
C LYS A 28 -6.45 -4.77 -10.61
N HIS A 29 -5.99 -4.05 -9.61
CA HIS A 29 -5.33 -4.67 -8.47
C HIS A 29 -6.36 -5.41 -7.60
N GLU A 30 -6.05 -6.64 -7.19
CA GLU A 30 -6.98 -7.52 -6.47
C GLU A 30 -7.58 -6.85 -5.23
N GLU A 31 -6.76 -6.12 -4.47
CA GLU A 31 -7.24 -5.36 -3.31
C GLU A 31 -8.23 -4.25 -3.66
N THR A 32 -8.01 -3.54 -4.77
CA THR A 32 -8.90 -2.48 -5.24
C THR A 32 -10.22 -3.07 -5.73
N VAL A 33 -10.17 -4.19 -6.45
CA VAL A 33 -11.35 -4.93 -6.91
C VAL A 33 -12.15 -5.46 -5.72
N ALA A 34 -11.48 -6.02 -4.71
CA ALA A 34 -12.14 -6.44 -3.48
C ALA A 34 -12.77 -5.24 -2.77
N THR A 35 -12.05 -4.14 -2.61
CA THR A 35 -12.55 -2.92 -1.95
C THR A 35 -13.75 -2.32 -2.67
N SER A 36 -13.71 -2.21 -4.00
CA SER A 36 -14.82 -1.67 -4.79
C SER A 36 -16.08 -2.54 -4.70
N SER A 37 -15.93 -3.86 -4.47
CA SER A 37 -17.08 -4.76 -4.27
C SER A 37 -17.87 -4.51 -2.98
N PHE A 38 -17.26 -3.87 -1.96
CA PHE A 38 -17.94 -3.44 -0.74
C PHE A 38 -18.59 -2.05 -0.87
N ALA A 39 -18.20 -1.27 -1.88
CA ALA A 39 -18.77 0.05 -2.12
C ALA A 39 -20.20 -0.05 -2.71
N GLY A 40 -20.98 1.02 -2.56
CA GLY A 40 -22.22 1.19 -3.30
C GLY A 40 -21.91 1.72 -4.70
N LYS A 41 -21.69 3.03 -4.78
CA LYS A 41 -21.13 3.72 -5.95
C LYS A 41 -19.64 3.94 -5.74
N TYR A 42 -18.84 3.81 -6.79
CA TYR A 42 -17.40 4.06 -6.70
C TYR A 42 -16.82 4.61 -8.00
N LEU A 43 -15.69 5.30 -7.84
CA LEU A 43 -14.77 5.70 -8.89
C LEU A 43 -13.34 5.48 -8.41
N VAL A 44 -12.54 4.75 -9.17
CA VAL A 44 -11.12 4.51 -8.89
C VAL A 44 -10.30 5.53 -9.65
N VAL A 45 -9.41 6.24 -8.94
CA VAL A 45 -8.42 7.15 -9.55
C VAL A 45 -7.02 6.61 -9.28
N LEU A 46 -6.18 6.60 -10.32
CA LEU A 46 -4.83 6.04 -10.24
C LEU A 46 -3.84 6.97 -9.55
N ASN A 47 -3.96 8.27 -9.77
CA ASN A 47 -2.99 9.29 -9.37
C ASN A 47 -3.63 10.67 -9.24
N LEU A 48 -2.83 11.66 -8.85
CA LEU A 48 -3.28 13.05 -8.70
C LEU A 48 -3.82 13.65 -10.01
N GLN A 49 -3.26 13.30 -11.18
CA GLN A 49 -3.69 13.85 -12.47
C GLN A 49 -5.11 13.40 -12.85
N GLU A 50 -5.46 12.14 -12.59
CA GLU A 50 -6.84 11.66 -12.76
C GLU A 50 -7.77 12.30 -11.74
N ALA A 51 -7.34 12.48 -10.50
CA ALA A 51 -8.12 13.18 -9.49
C ALA A 51 -8.38 14.65 -9.86
N GLU A 52 -7.40 15.35 -10.46
CA GLU A 52 -7.55 16.71 -10.98
C GLU A 52 -8.56 16.77 -12.13
N TYR A 53 -8.56 15.77 -13.02
CA TYR A 53 -9.57 15.67 -14.07
C TYR A 53 -10.98 15.55 -13.48
N VAL A 54 -11.17 14.67 -12.49
CA VAL A 54 -12.47 14.49 -11.82
C VAL A 54 -12.88 15.76 -11.07
N ALA A 55 -11.95 16.38 -10.34
CA ALA A 55 -12.19 17.64 -9.63
C ALA A 55 -12.63 18.77 -10.58
N ASN A 56 -11.98 18.88 -11.74
CA ASN A 56 -12.36 19.84 -12.77
C ASN A 56 -13.76 19.55 -13.32
N TYR A 57 -14.08 18.27 -13.58
CA TYR A 57 -15.41 17.86 -14.02
C TYR A 57 -16.49 18.22 -12.98
N ILE A 58 -16.22 18.00 -11.69
CA ILE A 58 -17.14 18.36 -10.60
C ILE A 58 -17.45 19.87 -10.63
N LEU A 59 -16.44 20.72 -10.80
CA LEU A 59 -16.60 22.18 -10.74
C LEU A 59 -17.21 22.79 -12.00
N ASN A 60 -16.76 22.33 -13.17
CA ASN A 60 -17.00 23.01 -14.44
C ASN A 60 -17.90 22.19 -15.40
N GLY A 61 -18.25 20.96 -15.03
CA GLY A 61 -18.84 19.99 -15.95
C GLY A 61 -17.82 19.51 -16.97
N GLY A 62 -18.31 18.86 -18.02
CA GLY A 62 -17.48 18.34 -19.10
C GLY A 62 -18.31 17.48 -20.05
N ASN A 63 -17.64 16.70 -20.89
CA ASN A 63 -18.30 15.71 -21.72
C ASN A 63 -18.51 14.43 -20.91
N ARG A 64 -19.78 14.08 -20.67
CA ARG A 64 -20.18 12.87 -19.93
C ARG A 64 -19.68 11.59 -20.59
N GLU A 65 -19.77 11.46 -21.91
CA GLU A 65 -19.32 10.26 -22.63
C GLU A 65 -17.80 10.09 -22.55
N GLU A 66 -17.05 11.18 -22.65
CA GLU A 66 -15.59 11.18 -22.48
C GLU A 66 -15.19 10.73 -21.06
N PHE A 67 -15.87 11.24 -20.04
CA PHE A 67 -15.64 10.84 -18.65
C PHE A 67 -15.89 9.34 -18.47
N LEU A 68 -17.03 8.85 -18.98
CA LEU A 68 -17.41 7.44 -18.87
C LEU A 68 -16.46 6.53 -19.64
N ASP A 69 -15.98 6.91 -20.83
CA ASP A 69 -14.98 6.11 -21.55
C ASP A 69 -13.63 6.10 -20.83
N LYS A 70 -13.18 7.24 -20.30
CA LYS A 70 -11.94 7.37 -19.54
C LYS A 70 -11.91 6.44 -18.33
N PHE A 71 -13.02 6.36 -17.60
CA PHE A 71 -13.13 5.59 -16.36
C PHE A 71 -13.96 4.30 -16.50
N LYS A 72 -14.21 3.80 -17.71
CA LYS A 72 -15.12 2.65 -17.95
C LYS A 72 -14.84 1.39 -17.16
N ASN A 73 -13.58 1.16 -16.77
CA ASN A 73 -13.16 0.00 -15.97
C ASN A 73 -12.97 0.33 -14.49
N ALA A 74 -13.18 1.58 -14.10
CA ALA A 74 -12.84 2.17 -12.82
C ALA A 74 -14.07 2.75 -12.11
N ILE A 75 -15.28 2.56 -12.64
CA ILE A 75 -16.55 3.02 -12.05
C ILE A 75 -17.49 1.86 -11.76
N SER A 76 -18.45 2.08 -10.85
CA SER A 76 -19.55 1.15 -10.62
C SER A 76 -20.50 1.06 -11.82
N ALA A 77 -21.27 -0.03 -11.91
CA ALA A 77 -22.29 -0.17 -12.95
C ALA A 77 -23.36 0.92 -12.81
N GLY A 78 -23.75 1.53 -13.95
CA GLY A 78 -24.74 2.60 -13.97
C GLY A 78 -24.26 3.95 -13.43
N PHE A 79 -22.95 4.13 -13.27
CA PHE A 79 -22.38 5.37 -12.73
C PHE A 79 -22.77 6.59 -13.57
N ASP A 80 -23.24 7.63 -12.89
CA ASP A 80 -23.59 8.92 -13.46
C ASP A 80 -22.70 10.01 -12.87
N PRO A 81 -21.74 10.57 -13.61
CA PRO A 81 -20.84 11.58 -13.06
C PRO A 81 -21.54 12.91 -12.69
N GLU A 82 -22.77 13.14 -13.14
CA GLU A 82 -23.55 14.34 -12.82
C GLU A 82 -24.24 14.21 -11.45
N GLU A 83 -24.67 13.00 -11.07
CA GLU A 83 -25.34 12.71 -9.79
C GLU A 83 -24.37 12.09 -8.76
N ASP A 84 -23.57 11.11 -9.18
CA ASP A 84 -22.75 10.29 -8.29
C ASP A 84 -21.53 11.04 -7.76
N LEU A 85 -21.15 12.16 -8.36
CA LEU A 85 -20.07 13.02 -7.86
C LEU A 85 -20.57 14.16 -6.96
N GLU A 86 -21.85 14.19 -6.61
CA GLU A 86 -22.37 15.22 -5.69
C GLU A 86 -21.96 14.97 -4.24
N GLN A 87 -21.87 13.71 -3.83
CA GLN A 87 -21.47 13.31 -2.47
C GLN A 87 -20.39 12.25 -2.55
N ILE A 88 -19.18 12.59 -2.08
CA ILE A 88 -18.01 11.72 -2.23
C ILE A 88 -17.31 11.48 -0.91
N GLY A 89 -16.72 10.30 -0.76
CA GLY A 89 -15.82 9.95 0.33
C GLY A 89 -14.54 9.32 -0.21
N ILE A 90 -13.43 9.48 0.51
CA ILE A 90 -12.12 8.99 0.07
C ILE A 90 -11.80 7.64 0.72
N ALA A 91 -11.30 6.71 -0.09
CA ALA A 91 -10.69 5.46 0.33
C ALA A 91 -9.41 5.21 -0.48
N ASN A 92 -8.59 4.24 -0.08
CA ASN A 92 -7.35 3.93 -0.77
C ASN A 92 -7.06 2.43 -0.78
N GLN A 93 -6.35 2.00 -1.81
CA GLN A 93 -5.58 0.77 -1.79
C GLN A 93 -4.40 0.96 -0.81
N THR A 94 -4.20 0.00 0.10
CA THR A 94 -3.25 0.07 1.23
C THR A 94 -1.78 0.18 0.81
N THR A 95 -1.46 -0.20 -0.43
CA THR A 95 -0.12 -0.12 -1.02
C THR A 95 0.15 1.17 -1.81
N MET A 96 -0.81 2.10 -1.90
CA MET A 96 -0.59 3.40 -2.54
C MET A 96 0.15 4.36 -1.61
N LEU A 97 0.84 5.36 -2.17
CA LEU A 97 1.54 6.36 -1.38
C LEU A 97 0.55 7.19 -0.55
N LYS A 98 0.78 7.25 0.77
CA LYS A 98 -0.05 8.02 1.70
C LYS A 98 -0.07 9.51 1.35
N THR A 99 1.09 10.08 1.06
CA THR A 99 1.25 11.50 0.71
C THR A 99 0.45 11.87 -0.55
N GLU A 100 0.43 11.02 -1.57
CA GLU A 100 -0.40 11.22 -2.75
C GLU A 100 -1.89 11.08 -2.43
N THR A 101 -2.25 10.09 -1.62
CA THR A 101 -3.64 9.92 -1.14
C THR A 101 -4.12 11.17 -0.40
N GLU A 102 -3.25 11.77 0.45
CA GLU A 102 -3.50 13.03 1.17
C GLU A 102 -3.71 14.22 0.23
N GLN A 103 -2.91 14.31 -0.82
CA GLN A 103 -3.06 15.35 -1.83
C GLN A 103 -4.40 15.21 -2.57
N ILE A 104 -4.78 13.99 -2.96
CA ILE A 104 -6.07 13.69 -3.59
C ILE A 104 -7.23 14.04 -2.65
N GLY A 105 -7.15 13.67 -1.36
CA GLY A 105 -8.17 14.00 -0.38
C GLY A 105 -8.37 15.51 -0.21
N LYS A 106 -7.26 16.26 -0.05
CA LYS A 106 -7.28 17.74 0.04
C LYS A 106 -7.79 18.39 -1.23
N LEU A 107 -7.48 17.82 -2.40
CA LEU A 107 -7.99 18.28 -3.68
C LEU A 107 -9.52 18.16 -3.72
N PHE A 108 -10.08 17.01 -3.37
CA PHE A 108 -11.52 16.80 -3.36
C PHE A 108 -12.24 17.62 -2.28
N GLU A 109 -11.65 17.75 -1.09
CA GLU A 109 -12.16 18.64 -0.04
C GLU A 109 -12.30 20.07 -0.56
N ARG A 110 -11.23 20.63 -1.15
CA ARG A 110 -11.25 21.98 -1.74
C ARG A 110 -12.23 22.10 -2.90
N THR A 111 -12.37 21.04 -3.71
CA THR A 111 -13.33 20.98 -4.83
C THR A 111 -14.76 21.06 -4.31
N MET A 112 -15.12 20.25 -3.31
CA MET A 112 -16.45 20.25 -2.72
C MET A 112 -16.74 21.56 -1.98
N MET A 113 -15.76 22.12 -1.27
CA MET A 113 -15.89 23.45 -0.66
C MET A 113 -16.16 24.55 -1.70
N LYS A 114 -15.48 24.51 -2.85
CA LYS A 114 -15.69 25.47 -3.94
C LYS A 114 -17.06 25.33 -4.58
N LYS A 115 -17.57 24.10 -4.75
CA LYS A 115 -18.86 23.83 -5.40
C LYS A 115 -20.05 24.11 -4.49
N TYR A 116 -20.01 23.62 -3.25
CA TYR A 116 -21.16 23.60 -2.35
C TYR A 116 -21.04 24.58 -1.18
N GLY A 117 -19.89 25.24 -1.03
CA GLY A 117 -19.60 26.13 0.09
C GLY A 117 -19.12 25.39 1.34
N THR A 118 -18.47 26.12 2.25
CA THR A 118 -17.91 25.54 3.49
C THR A 118 -18.98 25.04 4.46
N SER A 119 -20.15 25.67 4.49
CA SER A 119 -21.26 25.31 5.39
C SER A 119 -21.90 23.96 5.05
N ASN A 120 -21.83 23.52 3.79
CA ASN A 120 -22.44 22.27 3.33
C ASN A 120 -21.41 21.16 3.10
N LEU A 121 -20.13 21.39 3.43
CA LEU A 121 -19.06 20.45 3.12
C LEU A 121 -19.33 19.05 3.69
N ASN A 122 -19.87 18.96 4.92
CA ASN A 122 -20.13 17.69 5.58
C ASN A 122 -21.20 16.83 4.86
N ASP A 123 -22.09 17.47 4.09
CA ASP A 123 -23.16 16.81 3.33
C ASP A 123 -22.68 16.31 1.96
N HIS A 124 -21.51 16.79 1.50
CA HIS A 124 -20.95 16.47 0.18
C HIS A 124 -19.61 15.76 0.24
N PHE A 125 -18.91 15.82 1.37
CA PHE A 125 -17.57 15.26 1.51
C PHE A 125 -17.41 14.51 2.82
N GLN A 126 -17.06 13.23 2.74
CA GLN A 126 -16.67 12.47 3.92
C GLN A 126 -15.14 12.48 4.08
N SER A 127 -14.72 13.09 5.19
CA SER A 127 -13.34 13.37 5.54
C SER A 127 -12.45 12.13 5.63
N PHE A 128 -11.18 12.43 5.47
CA PHE A 128 -9.99 11.64 5.22
C PHE A 128 -9.43 10.92 6.47
N ASN A 129 -10.12 10.82 7.60
CA ASN A 129 -9.60 10.12 8.79
C ASN A 129 -9.65 8.57 8.67
N THR A 130 -9.56 8.06 7.44
CA THR A 130 -9.92 6.68 7.07
C THR A 130 -8.95 6.03 6.08
N ILE A 131 -7.87 6.71 5.69
CA ILE A 131 -6.77 6.10 4.94
C ILE A 131 -6.17 5.04 5.82
N CYS A 132 -5.96 3.90 5.18
CA CYS A 132 -5.19 2.88 5.80
C CYS A 132 -3.71 3.24 5.79
N ASP A 133 -3.16 3.48 6.98
CA ASP A 133 -1.74 3.76 7.23
C ASP A 133 -0.85 2.51 7.19
N ALA A 134 -1.30 1.37 6.63
CA ALA A 134 -0.56 0.11 6.70
C ALA A 134 0.86 0.14 6.12
N THR A 135 1.09 1.02 5.15
CA THR A 135 2.42 1.31 4.61
C THR A 135 3.21 2.18 5.58
N GLN A 136 2.60 3.22 6.17
CA GLN A 136 3.23 4.10 7.15
C GLN A 136 3.57 3.36 8.44
N GLU A 137 2.64 2.60 9.03
CA GLU A 137 2.90 1.83 10.25
C GLU A 137 4.00 0.77 10.06
N ARG A 138 4.13 0.21 8.85
CA ARG A 138 5.25 -0.68 8.53
C ARG A 138 6.56 0.06 8.40
N GLN A 139 6.56 1.26 7.82
CA GLN A 139 7.74 2.11 7.77
C GLN A 139 8.12 2.60 9.17
N ASP A 140 7.15 2.99 10.00
CA ASP A 140 7.38 3.42 11.38
C ASP A 140 7.93 2.27 12.22
N ALA A 141 7.32 1.08 12.15
CA ALA A 141 7.85 -0.11 12.81
C ALA A 141 9.23 -0.52 12.26
N MET A 142 9.48 -0.32 10.96
CA MET A 142 10.79 -0.54 10.36
C MET A 142 11.81 0.48 10.85
N LEU A 143 11.44 1.76 10.96
CA LEU A 143 12.26 2.83 11.50
C LEU A 143 12.60 2.54 12.96
N GLU A 144 11.65 2.11 13.78
CA GLU A 144 11.90 1.68 15.15
C GLU A 144 12.83 0.46 15.20
N LEU A 145 12.59 -0.55 14.35
CA LEU A 145 13.38 -1.77 14.29
C LEU A 145 14.85 -1.50 13.94
N VAL A 146 15.14 -0.62 12.99
CA VAL A 146 16.52 -0.30 12.58
C VAL A 146 17.29 0.57 13.58
N GLU A 147 16.63 1.12 14.60
CA GLU A 147 17.33 1.77 15.73
C GLU A 147 17.87 0.76 16.75
N GLU A 148 17.42 -0.51 16.68
CA GLU A 148 17.98 -1.59 17.49
C GLU A 148 19.37 -2.02 16.99
N LYS A 149 20.13 -2.70 17.85
CA LYS A 149 21.46 -3.20 17.49
C LYS A 149 21.35 -4.49 16.66
N LEU A 150 21.14 -4.34 15.36
CA LEU A 150 21.00 -5.43 14.39
C LEU A 150 22.31 -5.71 13.64
N ASP A 151 22.56 -6.99 13.34
CA ASP A 151 23.70 -7.40 12.51
C ASP A 151 23.34 -7.45 11.01
N LEU A 152 22.08 -7.76 10.69
CA LEU A 152 21.54 -7.76 9.33
C LEU A 152 20.01 -7.67 9.31
N MET A 153 19.46 -7.34 8.14
CA MET A 153 18.04 -7.27 7.84
C MET A 153 17.62 -8.28 6.78
N ILE A 154 16.49 -8.95 7.01
CA ILE A 154 15.77 -9.72 6.00
C ILE A 154 14.44 -9.02 5.70
N VAL A 155 14.25 -8.63 4.44
CA VAL A 155 13.06 -7.93 3.95
C VAL A 155 12.29 -8.87 3.03
N ILE A 156 11.08 -9.28 3.43
CA ILE A 156 10.35 -10.35 2.76
C ILE A 156 9.19 -9.80 1.94
N GLY A 157 9.19 -10.02 0.62
CA GLY A 157 8.07 -9.70 -0.25
C GLY A 157 8.42 -9.73 -1.73
N GLY A 158 7.43 -9.55 -2.61
CA GLY A 158 7.65 -9.62 -4.06
C GLY A 158 8.60 -8.53 -4.57
N PHE A 159 9.46 -8.85 -5.53
CA PHE A 159 10.46 -7.93 -6.10
C PHE A 159 9.89 -6.71 -6.86
N ASN A 160 8.59 -6.74 -7.16
CA ASN A 160 7.85 -5.64 -7.81
C ASN A 160 7.01 -4.81 -6.82
N SER A 161 7.13 -5.10 -5.51
CA SER A 161 6.40 -4.40 -4.46
C SER A 161 7.14 -3.15 -4.03
N SER A 162 6.66 -1.97 -4.43
CA SER A 162 7.23 -0.68 -4.04
C SER A 162 7.33 -0.52 -2.51
N ASN A 163 6.35 -1.01 -1.75
CA ASN A 163 6.42 -0.99 -0.28
C ASN A 163 7.59 -1.83 0.24
N THR A 164 7.80 -3.02 -0.33
CA THR A 164 8.89 -3.90 0.10
C THR A 164 10.26 -3.30 -0.25
N THR A 165 10.37 -2.70 -1.43
CA THR A 165 11.57 -1.95 -1.84
C THR A 165 11.85 -0.80 -0.88
N HIS A 166 10.83 -0.03 -0.48
CA HIS A 166 11.01 1.07 0.46
C HIS A 166 11.42 0.62 1.87
N LEU A 167 10.94 -0.53 2.35
CA LEU A 167 11.44 -1.11 3.60
C LEU A 167 12.92 -1.48 3.50
N GLN A 168 13.38 -1.98 2.36
CA GLN A 168 14.80 -2.24 2.11
C GLN A 168 15.62 -0.94 2.05
N GLU A 169 15.10 0.12 1.43
CA GLU A 169 15.74 1.44 1.39
C GLU A 169 16.09 1.93 2.80
N ILE A 170 15.13 1.84 3.74
CA ILE A 170 15.32 2.25 5.15
C ILE A 170 16.48 1.46 5.81
N ALA A 171 16.57 0.15 5.59
CA ALA A 171 17.66 -0.67 6.13
C ALA A 171 19.03 -0.23 5.57
N ILE A 172 19.11 0.01 4.27
CA ILE A 172 20.34 0.40 3.59
C ILE A 172 20.78 1.81 4.02
N GLU A 173 19.85 2.75 4.19
CA GLU A 173 20.14 4.10 4.70
C GLU A 173 20.76 4.07 6.11
N ARG A 174 20.39 3.07 6.92
CA ARG A 174 20.99 2.81 8.24
C ARG A 174 22.26 1.97 8.19
N GLN A 175 22.81 1.71 7.01
CA GLN A 175 24.04 0.96 6.78
C GLN A 175 23.97 -0.50 7.27
N LEU A 176 22.76 -1.07 7.36
CA LEU A 176 22.57 -2.48 7.69
C LEU A 176 22.68 -3.33 6.40
N PRO A 177 23.41 -4.45 6.44
CA PRO A 177 23.29 -5.47 5.38
C PRO A 177 21.83 -5.89 5.26
N SER A 178 21.25 -5.79 4.06
CA SER A 178 19.82 -6.06 3.84
C SER A 178 19.56 -6.96 2.65
N TYR A 179 18.87 -8.06 2.89
CA TYR A 179 18.54 -9.07 1.88
C TYR A 179 17.03 -9.08 1.60
N HIS A 180 16.63 -8.60 0.41
CA HIS A 180 15.25 -8.68 -0.06
C HIS A 180 15.00 -10.02 -0.74
N ILE A 181 14.11 -10.83 -0.16
CA ILE A 181 13.71 -12.15 -0.68
C ILE A 181 12.19 -12.23 -0.90
N ASP A 182 11.76 -12.98 -1.90
CA ASP A 182 10.35 -13.22 -2.22
C ASP A 182 9.81 -14.55 -1.66
N SER A 183 10.70 -15.44 -1.21
CA SER A 183 10.35 -16.76 -0.67
C SER A 183 11.48 -17.33 0.21
N VAL A 184 11.14 -18.28 1.08
CA VAL A 184 12.12 -19.00 1.92
C VAL A 184 13.17 -19.77 1.10
N ASN A 185 12.83 -20.21 -0.11
CA ASN A 185 13.72 -20.98 -1.00
C ASN A 185 14.95 -20.20 -1.45
N ARG A 186 14.91 -18.87 -1.33
CA ARG A 186 16.05 -17.97 -1.58
C ARG A 186 17.18 -18.14 -0.57
N ILE A 187 16.88 -18.67 0.62
CA ILE A 187 17.88 -19.02 1.63
C ILE A 187 18.44 -20.41 1.28
N ILE A 188 19.52 -20.42 0.51
CA ILE A 188 20.13 -21.64 -0.04
C ILE A 188 20.86 -22.40 1.07
N SER A 189 21.70 -21.70 1.84
CA SER A 189 22.48 -22.27 2.95
C SER A 189 22.87 -21.20 3.98
N ALA A 190 23.65 -21.57 5.00
CA ALA A 190 24.24 -20.60 5.92
C ALA A 190 25.30 -19.70 5.25
N ASP A 191 25.89 -20.13 4.13
CA ASP A 191 26.84 -19.31 3.36
C ASP A 191 26.15 -18.50 2.27
N GLU A 192 25.13 -19.05 1.60
CA GLU A 192 24.57 -18.49 0.38
C GLU A 192 23.09 -18.07 0.53
N ILE A 193 22.77 -16.86 0.05
CA ILE A 193 21.41 -16.35 -0.10
C ILE A 193 21.24 -15.71 -1.47
N GLU A 194 20.17 -16.05 -2.17
CA GLU A 194 19.77 -15.40 -3.42
C GLU A 194 18.81 -14.24 -3.09
N HIS A 195 19.19 -13.00 -3.36
CA HIS A 195 18.37 -11.85 -2.99
C HIS A 195 18.40 -10.79 -4.07
N LYS A 196 17.48 -9.82 -3.97
CA LYS A 196 17.51 -8.62 -4.80
C LYS A 196 18.21 -7.49 -4.03
N PRO A 197 19.40 -7.03 -4.43
CA PRO A 197 19.97 -5.80 -3.89
C PRO A 197 19.15 -4.60 -4.36
N LEU A 198 19.20 -3.52 -3.59
CA LEU A 198 18.45 -2.31 -3.91
C LEU A 198 18.83 -1.78 -5.30
N HIS A 199 17.82 -1.57 -6.15
CA HIS A 199 17.94 -1.13 -7.55
C HIS A 199 18.83 -2.00 -8.45
N GLN A 200 19.02 -3.27 -8.11
CA GLN A 200 19.81 -4.22 -8.89
C GLN A 200 18.99 -5.48 -9.23
N GLU A 201 19.54 -6.28 -10.12
CA GLU A 201 18.99 -7.60 -10.43
C GLU A 201 19.31 -8.60 -9.31
N VAL A 202 18.57 -9.70 -9.28
CA VAL A 202 18.77 -10.76 -8.30
C VAL A 202 20.18 -11.34 -8.41
N GLU A 203 20.85 -11.49 -7.28
CA GLU A 203 22.18 -12.08 -7.17
C GLU A 203 22.29 -13.04 -5.99
N VAL A 204 23.38 -13.82 -5.95
CA VAL A 204 23.70 -14.69 -4.82
C VAL A 204 24.80 -14.06 -3.99
N ALA A 205 24.49 -13.71 -2.75
CA ALA A 205 25.44 -13.24 -1.76
C ALA A 205 26.03 -14.42 -0.97
N ARG A 206 27.33 -14.35 -0.68
CA ARG A 206 28.07 -15.30 0.16
C ARG A 206 28.38 -14.71 1.53
N ASN A 207 28.65 -15.56 2.53
CA ASN A 207 28.86 -15.19 3.93
C ASN A 207 27.74 -14.27 4.48
N TRP A 208 26.50 -14.49 4.04
CA TRP A 208 25.39 -13.59 4.39
C TRP A 208 24.94 -13.74 5.84
N LEU A 209 25.11 -14.93 6.44
CA LEU A 209 24.74 -15.22 7.82
C LEU A 209 26.01 -15.32 8.67
N PRO A 210 26.34 -14.30 9.49
CA PRO A 210 27.57 -14.30 10.28
C PRO A 210 27.60 -15.46 11.29
N SER A 211 28.79 -15.89 11.72
CA SER A 211 28.93 -16.90 12.78
C SER A 211 28.65 -16.31 14.17
N GLY A 212 28.36 -17.18 15.14
CA GLY A 212 28.11 -16.76 16.54
C GLY A 212 26.70 -16.20 16.79
N SER A 213 26.55 -15.56 17.96
CA SER A 213 25.31 -14.90 18.35
C SER A 213 25.11 -13.63 17.55
N ILE A 214 23.99 -13.53 16.85
CA ILE A 214 23.62 -12.36 16.05
C ILE A 214 22.17 -11.97 16.34
N VAL A 215 21.83 -10.73 16.02
CA VAL A 215 20.48 -10.22 16.00
C VAL A 215 20.08 -9.95 14.54
N VAL A 216 19.06 -10.66 14.07
CA VAL A 216 18.52 -10.51 12.71
C VAL A 216 17.20 -9.75 12.80
N GLY A 217 17.13 -8.59 12.15
CA GLY A 217 15.84 -7.91 11.95
C GLY A 217 15.09 -8.55 10.79
N VAL A 218 13.82 -8.87 11.01
CA VAL A 218 12.94 -9.44 9.98
C VAL A 218 11.74 -8.53 9.80
N THR A 219 11.50 -8.11 8.56
CA THR A 219 10.31 -7.34 8.19
C THR A 219 9.70 -7.89 6.91
N SER A 220 8.46 -7.50 6.60
CA SER A 220 7.78 -7.97 5.41
C SER A 220 6.88 -6.91 4.78
N GLY A 221 6.76 -6.98 3.46
CA GLY A 221 5.82 -6.17 2.70
C GLY A 221 4.37 -6.44 3.07
N ALA A 222 3.49 -5.46 2.84
CA ALA A 222 2.07 -5.57 3.21
C ALA A 222 1.32 -6.75 2.56
N SER A 223 1.80 -7.22 1.41
CA SER A 223 1.24 -8.34 0.65
C SER A 223 1.88 -9.69 0.96
N THR A 224 2.83 -9.76 1.88
CA THR A 224 3.55 -11.00 2.22
C THR A 224 2.76 -11.80 3.25
N PRO A 225 2.40 -13.08 2.99
CA PRO A 225 1.69 -13.91 3.96
C PRO A 225 2.54 -14.22 5.20
N ASP A 226 1.93 -14.21 6.40
CA ASP A 226 2.62 -14.50 7.67
C ASP A 226 3.36 -15.85 7.67
N ARG A 227 2.79 -16.86 6.99
CA ARG A 227 3.43 -18.17 6.81
C ARG A 227 4.81 -18.07 6.15
N VAL A 228 4.98 -17.20 5.15
CA VAL A 228 6.27 -17.03 4.47
C VAL A 228 7.30 -16.41 5.43
N VAL A 229 6.86 -15.49 6.27
CA VAL A 229 7.70 -14.88 7.31
C VAL A 229 8.13 -15.93 8.34
N GLU A 230 7.19 -16.75 8.80
CA GLU A 230 7.45 -17.85 9.73
C GLU A 230 8.44 -18.88 9.14
N ASP A 231 8.21 -19.30 7.89
CA ASP A 231 9.09 -20.24 7.18
C ASP A 231 10.53 -19.70 7.08
N VAL A 232 10.69 -18.39 6.81
CA VAL A 232 12.00 -17.73 6.77
C VAL A 232 12.66 -17.70 8.15
N ILE A 233 11.94 -17.32 9.19
CA ILE A 233 12.46 -17.28 10.57
C ILE A 233 12.93 -18.68 11.00
N ASN A 234 12.11 -19.71 10.76
CA ASN A 234 12.44 -21.09 11.08
C ASN A 234 13.69 -21.55 10.33
N LYS A 235 13.80 -21.22 9.03
CA LYS A 235 14.98 -21.56 8.22
C LYS A 235 16.26 -20.94 8.78
N ILE A 236 16.22 -19.68 9.23
CA ILE A 236 17.37 -19.00 9.85
C ILE A 236 17.77 -19.70 11.15
N PHE A 237 16.80 -20.06 11.99
CA PHE A 237 17.07 -20.82 13.22
C PHE A 237 17.68 -22.19 12.94
N GLU A 238 17.14 -22.95 12.00
CA GLU A 238 17.68 -24.26 11.59
C GLU A 238 19.15 -24.16 11.16
N LEU A 239 19.47 -23.16 10.33
CA LEU A 239 20.83 -22.92 9.85
C LEU A 239 21.77 -22.54 11.00
N LYS A 240 21.32 -21.73 11.97
CA LYS A 240 22.09 -21.36 13.16
C LYS A 240 22.32 -22.52 14.12
N ILE A 241 21.30 -23.35 14.36
CA ILE A 241 21.44 -24.54 15.22
C ILE A 241 22.44 -25.52 14.60
N THR A 242 22.33 -25.76 13.30
CA THR A 242 23.23 -26.68 12.59
C THR A 242 24.67 -26.17 12.58
N ALA A 243 24.88 -24.86 12.40
CA ALA A 243 26.21 -24.26 12.40
C ALA A 243 26.90 -24.26 13.78
N VAL A 244 26.14 -24.32 14.89
CA VAL A 244 26.69 -24.42 16.26
C VAL A 244 27.00 -25.87 16.65
N ALA A 245 26.38 -26.84 15.98
CA ALA A 245 26.54 -28.27 16.27
C ALA A 245 27.77 -28.91 15.59
N VAL A 246 28.50 -28.16 14.76
CA VAL A 246 29.72 -28.57 14.04
C VAL A 246 30.93 -27.86 14.64
#